data_AF-A0A7X9EVB6-F1
#
_entry.id   AF-A0A7X9EVB6-F1
#
_cell.length_a   1.000
_cell.length_b   1.000
_cell.length_c   1.000
_cell.angle_alpha   90.00
_cell.angle_beta   90.00
_cell.angle_gamma   90.00
#
_symmetry.space_group_name_H-M   'P 1'
#
loop_
_entity.id
_entity.type
_entity.pdbx_description
1 polymer ?
#
loop_
_entity_poly.entity_id
_entity_poly.type
_entity_poly.pdbx_seq_one_letter_code
_entity_poly.pdbx_strand_id
1 'polypeptide(L)'
;MFTLVEIFWRASLDELKQGSIETENHFICLLCGKHFEKGIVYPEGGVLYEARRYMQLHINHEHGSVFEYLLNLDKKLTGLTEHQKGLLRLFYEGKTDKEIQKVLGIGSSSTIRNHRYMLKEKERQAKVFLALSELVWKSISPERDFIGLHPSAAMIDDRYNITNTEEDRILDRYFPDGRSGKLKEFPRKDKVRLII
;
A
#
# COMPACT_ATOMS: atom_id res chain seq x y z
N MET A 1 5.30 -18.55 0.64
CA MET A 1 4.46 -17.63 1.43
C MET A 1 4.77 -16.23 0.90
N PHE A 2 3.76 -15.48 0.47
CA PHE A 2 3.99 -14.13 -0.08
C PHE A 2 4.49 -13.18 1.01
N THR A 3 5.41 -12.29 0.65
CA THR A 3 5.88 -11.19 1.51
C THR A 3 4.77 -10.18 1.73
N LEU A 4 4.85 -9.36 2.79
CA LEU A 4 3.89 -8.29 3.06
C LEU A 4 3.73 -7.34 1.86
N VAL A 5 4.82 -7.09 1.14
CA VAL A 5 4.83 -6.26 -0.07
C VAL A 5 3.98 -6.86 -1.16
N GLU A 6 4.20 -8.13 -1.48
CA GLU A 6 3.43 -8.84 -2.51
C GLU A 6 1.93 -8.89 -2.14
N ILE A 7 1.62 -9.12 -0.87
CA ILE A 7 0.25 -9.13 -0.38
C ILE A 7 -0.40 -7.75 -0.55
N PHE A 8 0.31 -6.67 -0.21
CA PHE A 8 -0.19 -5.30 -0.36
C PHE A 8 -0.55 -4.97 -1.82
N TRP A 9 0.30 -5.33 -2.80
CA TRP A 9 0.04 -5.02 -4.21
C TRP A 9 -0.96 -5.94 -4.90
N ARG A 10 -1.18 -7.14 -4.35
CA ARG A 10 -2.18 -8.07 -4.86
C ARG A 10 -3.55 -7.87 -4.22
N ALA A 11 -3.62 -7.14 -3.10
CA ALA A 11 -4.87 -6.83 -2.44
C ALA A 11 -5.80 -6.07 -3.40
N SER A 12 -7.07 -6.48 -3.40
CA SER A 12 -8.13 -5.77 -4.10
C SER A 12 -8.31 -4.36 -3.53
N LEU A 13 -8.97 -3.49 -4.30
CA LEU A 13 -9.29 -2.13 -3.82
C LEU A 13 -10.11 -2.14 -2.51
N ASP A 14 -10.98 -3.12 -2.31
CA ASP A 14 -11.78 -3.24 -1.10
C ASP A 14 -10.94 -3.67 0.11
N GLU A 15 -10.01 -4.61 -0.07
CA GLU A 15 -9.06 -5.02 0.97
C GLU A 15 -8.09 -3.88 1.33
N LEU A 16 -7.59 -3.14 0.32
CA LEU A 16 -6.76 -1.95 0.54
C LEU A 16 -7.48 -0.88 1.36
N LYS A 17 -8.77 -0.63 1.10
CA LYS A 17 -9.59 0.31 1.90
C LYS A 17 -9.85 -0.18 3.32
N GLN A 18 -9.94 -1.49 3.51
CA GLN A 18 -10.09 -2.10 4.84
C GLN A 18 -8.76 -2.14 5.61
N GLY A 19 -7.63 -2.11 4.90
CA GLY A 19 -6.29 -2.19 5.48
C GLY A 19 -5.91 -3.60 5.93
N SER A 20 -6.68 -4.61 5.56
CA SER A 20 -6.45 -6.02 5.92
C SER A 20 -7.00 -6.96 4.86
N ILE A 21 -6.41 -8.14 4.76
CA ILE A 21 -6.95 -9.27 3.99
C ILE A 21 -7.47 -10.35 4.93
N GLU A 22 -8.48 -11.07 4.49
CA GLU A 22 -9.04 -12.22 5.19
C GLU A 22 -8.60 -13.51 4.49
N THR A 23 -7.88 -14.37 5.21
CA THR A 23 -7.55 -15.73 4.79
C THR A 23 -8.50 -16.71 5.44
N GLU A 24 -8.36 -18.02 5.19
CA GLU A 24 -9.20 -19.05 5.84
C GLU A 24 -9.17 -18.92 7.37
N ASN A 25 -7.96 -18.83 7.95
CA ASN A 25 -7.75 -18.90 9.40
C ASN A 25 -7.32 -17.58 10.04
N HIS A 26 -6.93 -16.57 9.26
CA HIS A 26 -6.36 -15.32 9.81
C HIS A 26 -6.88 -14.07 9.11
N PHE A 27 -6.88 -12.96 9.84
CA PHE A 27 -6.83 -11.61 9.27
C PHE A 27 -5.38 -11.13 9.25
N ILE A 28 -4.92 -10.60 8.13
CA ILE A 28 -3.54 -10.08 7.98
C ILE A 28 -3.62 -8.57 7.71
N CYS A 29 -2.92 -7.77 8.51
CA CYS A 29 -2.85 -6.33 8.33
C CYS A 29 -1.97 -6.01 7.11
N LEU A 30 -2.50 -5.28 6.14
CA LEU A 30 -1.76 -4.87 4.94
C LEU A 30 -0.68 -3.80 5.25
N LEU A 31 -0.81 -3.13 6.40
CA LEU A 31 0.03 -1.99 6.76
C LEU A 31 1.30 -2.41 7.53
N CYS A 32 1.25 -3.51 8.27
CA CYS A 32 2.39 -4.00 9.05
C CYS A 32 2.61 -5.53 9.04
N GLY A 33 1.71 -6.31 8.43
CA GLY A 33 1.83 -7.77 8.33
C GLY A 33 1.48 -8.55 9.60
N LYS A 34 1.05 -7.90 10.68
CA LYS A 34 0.50 -8.60 11.87
C LYS A 34 -0.71 -9.44 11.45
N HIS A 35 -0.81 -10.64 12.02
CA HIS A 35 -1.90 -11.58 11.75
C HIS A 35 -2.66 -11.91 13.03
N PHE A 36 -3.99 -12.03 12.91
CA PHE A 36 -4.88 -12.40 14.00
C PHE A 36 -5.70 -13.61 13.58
N GLU A 37 -5.61 -14.68 14.35
CA GLU A 37 -6.26 -15.97 14.12
C GLU A 37 -7.76 -15.87 14.42
N LYS A 38 -8.58 -16.45 13.54
CA LYS A 38 -10.02 -16.54 13.70
C LYS A 38 -10.38 -17.55 14.79
N GLY A 39 -11.47 -17.29 15.48
CA GLY A 39 -11.89 -18.12 16.63
C GLY A 39 -11.15 -17.80 17.93
N ILE A 40 -10.06 -17.03 17.87
CA ILE A 40 -9.44 -16.44 19.06
C ILE A 40 -10.15 -15.13 19.43
N VAL A 41 -10.33 -14.93 20.72
CA VAL A 41 -10.86 -13.70 21.31
C VAL A 41 -9.70 -12.94 21.95
N TYR A 42 -9.52 -11.69 21.52
CA TYR A 42 -8.39 -10.84 21.90
C TYR A 42 -8.81 -9.84 22.98
N PRO A 43 -8.15 -9.85 24.16
CA PRO A 43 -8.40 -8.88 25.22
C PRO A 43 -7.67 -7.55 24.96
N GLU A 44 -8.38 -6.42 25.09
CA GLU A 44 -7.80 -5.08 24.99
C GLU A 44 -8.61 -4.11 25.86
N GLY A 45 -7.94 -3.36 26.76
CA GLY A 45 -8.61 -2.40 27.62
C GLY A 45 -9.73 -2.98 28.50
N GLY A 46 -9.65 -4.27 28.86
CA GLY A 46 -10.68 -4.97 29.62
C GLY A 46 -11.90 -5.43 28.80
N VAL A 47 -11.88 -5.24 27.49
CA VAL A 47 -12.92 -5.72 26.56
C VAL A 47 -12.36 -6.87 25.73
N LEU A 48 -13.21 -7.86 25.44
CA LEU A 48 -12.91 -9.01 24.62
C LEU A 48 -13.42 -8.79 23.19
N TYR A 49 -12.55 -8.94 22.19
CA TYR A 49 -12.86 -8.69 20.78
C TYR A 49 -12.64 -9.93 19.92
N GLU A 50 -13.55 -10.19 19.00
CA GLU A 50 -13.31 -11.14 17.91
C GLU A 50 -12.22 -10.62 16.97
N ALA A 51 -11.47 -11.54 16.34
CA ALA A 51 -10.33 -11.25 15.48
C ALA A 51 -10.57 -10.14 14.45
N ARG A 52 -11.75 -10.11 13.80
CA ARG A 52 -12.11 -9.06 12.82
C ARG A 52 -12.18 -7.68 13.47
N ARG A 53 -12.82 -7.58 14.64
CA ARG A 53 -12.95 -6.31 15.37
C ARG A 53 -11.61 -5.89 15.95
N TYR A 54 -10.82 -6.85 16.42
CA TYR A 54 -9.47 -6.61 16.91
C TYR A 54 -8.54 -6.09 15.80
N MET A 55 -8.65 -6.61 14.57
CA MET A 55 -7.92 -6.07 13.41
C MET A 55 -8.23 -4.58 13.16
N GLN A 56 -9.50 -4.17 13.25
CA GLN A 56 -9.88 -2.76 13.10
C GLN A 56 -9.29 -1.89 14.21
N LEU A 57 -9.28 -2.39 15.45
CA LEU A 57 -8.66 -1.70 16.59
C LEU A 57 -7.15 -1.57 16.40
N HIS A 58 -6.50 -2.65 15.99
CA HIS A 58 -5.08 -2.68 15.67
C HIS A 58 -4.72 -1.62 14.62
N ILE A 59 -5.47 -1.54 13.52
CA ILE A 59 -5.25 -0.53 12.48
C ILE A 59 -5.40 0.88 13.05
N ASN A 60 -6.43 1.14 13.86
CA ASN A 60 -6.65 2.46 14.44
C ASN A 60 -5.56 2.84 15.44
N HIS A 61 -5.09 1.91 16.27
CA HIS A 61 -4.08 2.20 17.30
C HIS A 61 -2.67 2.35 16.73
N GLU A 62 -2.29 1.47 15.80
CA GLU A 62 -0.91 1.36 15.32
C GLU A 62 -0.68 2.17 14.04
N HIS A 63 -1.73 2.43 13.27
CA HIS A 63 -1.66 3.12 11.98
C HIS A 63 -2.55 4.37 11.89
N GLY A 64 -3.32 4.67 12.96
CA GLY A 64 -4.26 5.79 13.01
C GLY A 64 -5.53 5.52 12.20
N SER A 65 -5.39 5.37 10.89
CA SER A 65 -6.42 4.85 10.00
C SER A 65 -5.80 4.39 8.68
N VAL A 66 -6.56 3.60 7.91
CA VAL A 66 -6.14 3.20 6.56
C VAL A 66 -5.94 4.43 5.67
N PHE A 67 -6.82 5.44 5.77
CA PHE A 67 -6.71 6.67 5.00
C PHE A 67 -5.39 7.40 5.30
N GLU A 68 -5.07 7.59 6.58
CA GLU A 68 -3.85 8.27 7.01
C GLU A 68 -2.59 7.52 6.57
N TYR A 69 -2.60 6.20 6.71
CA TYR A 69 -1.50 5.37 6.25
C TYR A 69 -1.27 5.52 4.73
N LEU A 70 -2.31 5.35 3.92
CA LEU A 70 -2.22 5.44 2.46
C LEU A 70 -1.84 6.86 1.99
N LEU A 71 -2.35 7.89 2.65
CA LEU A 71 -2.04 9.29 2.32
C LEU A 71 -0.56 9.63 2.57
N ASN A 72 0.04 9.01 3.60
CA ASN A 72 1.43 9.24 4.00
C ASN A 72 2.44 8.36 3.26
N LEU A 73 2.00 7.47 2.37
CA LEU A 73 2.90 6.75 1.47
C LEU A 73 3.71 7.72 0.59
N ASP A 74 4.85 7.23 0.10
CA ASP A 74 5.75 8.01 -0.74
C ASP A 74 5.04 8.57 -2.00
N LYS A 75 5.49 9.74 -2.47
CA LYS A 75 4.94 10.38 -3.68
C LYS A 75 5.00 9.46 -4.90
N LYS A 76 5.98 8.57 -5.00
CA LYS A 76 6.11 7.64 -6.12
C LYS A 76 5.07 6.52 -6.07
N LEU A 77 4.52 6.23 -4.89
CA LEU A 77 3.41 5.27 -4.73
C LEU A 77 2.05 5.95 -4.91
N THR A 78 1.86 7.11 -4.28
CA THR A 78 0.57 7.82 -4.31
C THR A 78 0.36 8.66 -5.57
N GLY A 79 1.45 9.11 -6.19
CA GLY A 79 1.43 10.13 -7.25
C GLY A 79 0.89 11.49 -6.78
N LEU A 80 0.85 11.75 -5.46
CA LEU A 80 0.27 12.96 -4.88
C LEU A 80 1.37 13.93 -4.41
N THR A 81 1.17 15.23 -4.66
CA THR A 81 1.99 16.27 -4.04
C THR A 81 1.56 16.51 -2.59
N GLU A 82 2.44 17.09 -1.77
CA GLU A 82 2.10 17.46 -0.38
C GLU A 82 0.87 18.38 -0.30
N HIS A 83 0.75 19.31 -1.27
CA HIS A 83 -0.44 20.15 -1.38
C HIS A 83 -1.73 19.34 -1.65
N GLN A 84 -1.66 18.34 -2.55
CA GLN A 84 -2.80 17.46 -2.82
C GLN A 84 -3.13 16.57 -1.63
N LYS A 85 -2.12 16.10 -0.88
CA LYS A 85 -2.31 15.33 0.35
C LYS A 85 -3.05 16.16 1.41
N GLY A 86 -2.63 17.41 1.62
CA GLY A 86 -3.29 18.34 2.53
C GLY A 86 -4.76 18.60 2.15
N LEU A 87 -5.05 18.78 0.86
CA LEU A 87 -6.43 18.91 0.37
C LEU A 87 -7.28 17.65 0.63
N LEU A 88 -6.76 16.47 0.31
CA LEU A 88 -7.47 15.20 0.54
C LEU A 88 -7.78 14.97 2.02
N ARG A 89 -6.84 15.30 2.92
CA ARG A 89 -7.04 15.25 4.37
C ARG A 89 -8.21 16.13 4.81
N LEU A 90 -8.23 17.38 4.38
CA LEU A 90 -9.33 18.30 4.72
C LEU A 90 -10.67 17.88 4.10
N PHE A 91 -10.65 17.26 2.91
CA PHE A 91 -11.86 16.68 2.34
C PHE A 91 -12.36 15.48 3.13
N TYR A 92 -11.45 14.63 3.61
CA TYR A 92 -11.77 13.46 4.44
C TYR A 92 -12.36 13.87 5.79
N GLU A 93 -11.87 14.97 6.38
CA GLU A 93 -12.45 15.59 7.57
C GLU A 93 -13.82 16.27 7.34
N GLY A 94 -14.33 16.29 6.10
CA GLY A 94 -15.62 16.89 5.77
C GLY A 94 -15.63 18.41 5.73
N LYS A 95 -14.46 19.07 5.67
CA LYS A 95 -14.37 20.54 5.62
C LYS A 95 -15.02 21.12 4.37
N THR A 96 -15.73 22.22 4.55
CA THR A 96 -16.33 23.01 3.46
C THR A 96 -15.27 23.80 2.69
N ASP A 97 -15.58 24.20 1.46
CA ASP A 97 -14.64 24.98 0.63
C ASP A 97 -14.18 26.28 1.33
N LYS A 98 -15.05 26.92 2.13
CA LYS A 98 -14.70 28.13 2.91
C LYS A 98 -13.74 27.82 4.06
N GLU A 99 -13.91 26.70 4.75
CA GLU A 99 -13.00 26.30 5.81
C GLU A 99 -11.63 25.93 5.26
N ILE A 100 -11.59 25.19 4.15
CA ILE A 100 -10.35 24.81 3.48
C ILE A 100 -9.62 26.04 2.96
N GLN A 101 -10.35 27.00 2.38
CA GLN A 101 -9.79 28.28 1.95
C GLN A 101 -9.06 28.98 3.12
N LYS A 102 -9.68 29.01 4.31
CA LYS A 102 -9.08 29.62 5.50
C LYS A 102 -7.86 28.84 6.00
N VAL A 103 -7.96 27.51 6.07
CA VAL A 103 -6.87 26.65 6.58
C VAL A 103 -5.64 26.70 5.68
N LEU A 104 -5.82 26.71 4.35
CA LEU A 104 -4.72 26.70 3.38
C LEU A 104 -4.28 28.11 2.94
N GLY A 105 -4.92 29.18 3.42
CA GLY A 105 -4.61 30.55 3.02
C GLY A 105 -4.84 30.83 1.52
N ILE A 106 -5.77 30.11 0.88
CA ILE A 106 -6.02 30.24 -0.55
C ILE A 106 -6.93 31.45 -0.81
N GLY A 107 -6.64 32.24 -1.85
CA GLY A 107 -7.34 33.50 -2.11
C GLY A 107 -8.82 33.37 -2.48
N SER A 108 -9.30 32.20 -2.94
CA SER A 108 -10.70 32.02 -3.33
C SER A 108 -11.25 30.62 -3.08
N SER A 109 -12.53 30.55 -2.72
CA SER A 109 -13.29 29.30 -2.63
C SER A 109 -13.43 28.60 -3.99
N SER A 110 -13.43 29.35 -5.10
CA SER A 110 -13.47 28.80 -6.45
C SER A 110 -12.23 27.94 -6.77
N THR A 111 -11.07 28.32 -6.23
CA THR A 111 -9.83 27.53 -6.35
C THR A 111 -9.97 26.18 -5.67
N ILE A 112 -10.59 26.11 -4.48
CA ILE A 112 -10.84 24.85 -3.77
C ILE A 112 -11.78 23.93 -4.56
N ARG A 113 -12.85 24.50 -5.14
CA ARG A 113 -13.78 23.76 -5.99
C ARG A 113 -13.08 23.18 -7.21
N ASN A 114 -12.19 23.94 -7.83
CA ASN A 114 -11.37 23.46 -8.95
C ASN A 114 -10.44 22.30 -8.52
N HIS A 115 -9.80 22.40 -7.35
CA HIS A 115 -8.99 21.30 -6.81
C HIS A 115 -9.82 20.03 -6.55
N ARG A 116 -11.03 20.15 -5.97
CA ARG A 116 -11.95 19.01 -5.81
C ARG A 116 -12.26 18.35 -7.15
N TYR A 117 -12.62 19.17 -8.15
CA TYR A 117 -12.92 18.70 -9.49
C TYR A 117 -11.74 17.95 -10.11
N MET A 118 -10.54 18.54 -10.09
CA MET A 118 -9.32 17.92 -10.60
C MET A 118 -8.98 16.59 -9.91
N LEU A 119 -9.12 16.52 -8.58
CA LEU A 119 -8.87 15.28 -7.84
C LEU A 119 -9.91 14.20 -8.14
N LYS A 120 -11.19 14.57 -8.29
CA LYS A 120 -12.24 13.65 -8.74
C LYS A 120 -12.04 13.17 -10.17
N GLU A 121 -11.53 14.03 -11.04
CA GLU A 121 -11.20 13.65 -12.41
C GLU A 121 -10.00 12.69 -12.44
N LYS A 122 -8.97 12.95 -11.62
CA LYS A 122 -7.85 12.02 -11.44
C LYS A 122 -8.30 10.65 -10.91
N GLU A 123 -9.26 10.59 -9.99
CA GLU A 123 -9.87 9.34 -9.51
C GLU A 123 -10.52 8.55 -10.65
N ARG A 124 -11.31 9.22 -11.51
CA ARG A 124 -11.93 8.58 -12.68
C ARG A 124 -10.89 8.07 -13.67
N GLN A 125 -9.88 8.87 -13.95
CA GLN A 125 -8.76 8.51 -14.84
C GLN A 125 -8.00 7.29 -14.28
N ALA A 126 -7.69 7.28 -12.98
CA ALA A 126 -7.03 6.15 -12.33
C ALA A 126 -7.86 4.87 -12.42
N LYS A 127 -9.18 4.96 -12.24
CA LYS A 127 -10.08 3.80 -12.39
C LYS A 127 -10.05 3.22 -13.81
N VAL A 128 -10.15 4.08 -14.83
CA VAL A 128 -10.09 3.65 -16.23
C VAL A 128 -8.71 3.08 -16.56
N PHE A 129 -7.64 3.74 -16.11
CA PHE A 129 -6.27 3.30 -16.34
C PHE A 129 -5.97 1.94 -15.70
N LEU A 130 -6.45 1.71 -14.47
CA LEU A 130 -6.32 0.42 -13.79
C LEU A 130 -7.01 -0.69 -14.60
N ALA A 131 -8.24 -0.45 -15.05
CA ALA A 131 -8.97 -1.42 -15.88
C ALA A 131 -8.25 -1.72 -17.20
N LEU A 132 -7.74 -0.70 -17.90
CA LEU A 132 -6.95 -0.89 -19.13
C LEU A 132 -5.67 -1.68 -18.86
N SER A 133 -4.97 -1.36 -17.77
CA SER A 133 -3.74 -2.06 -17.38
C SER A 133 -3.99 -3.54 -17.10
N GLU A 134 -5.04 -3.87 -16.35
CA GLU A 134 -5.41 -5.27 -16.10
C GLU A 134 -5.72 -6.03 -17.40
N LEU A 135 -6.45 -5.41 -18.34
CA LEU A 135 -6.76 -6.03 -19.63
C LEU A 135 -5.49 -6.31 -20.45
N VAL A 136 -4.57 -5.33 -20.50
CA VAL A 136 -3.28 -5.48 -21.17
C VAL A 136 -2.47 -6.62 -20.57
N TRP A 137 -2.28 -6.66 -19.25
CA TRP A 137 -1.44 -7.69 -18.63
C TRP A 137 -2.07 -9.08 -18.65
N LYS A 138 -3.40 -9.20 -18.54
CA LYS A 138 -4.12 -10.47 -18.77
C LYS A 138 -3.89 -11.01 -20.18
N SER A 139 -3.69 -10.14 -21.17
CA SER A 139 -3.47 -10.55 -22.57
C SER A 139 -2.02 -10.95 -22.91
N ILE A 140 -1.03 -10.62 -22.06
CA ILE A 140 0.41 -10.74 -22.38
C ILE A 140 1.07 -12.02 -21.80
N SER A 141 0.32 -12.91 -21.14
CA SER A 141 0.79 -14.13 -20.42
C SER A 141 1.50 -13.87 -19.07
N PRO A 142 1.51 -14.86 -18.14
CA PRO A 142 1.77 -14.66 -16.70
C PRO A 142 3.23 -14.39 -16.29
N GLU A 143 4.18 -14.37 -17.22
CA GLU A 143 5.62 -14.40 -16.91
C GLU A 143 6.23 -13.01 -16.64
N ARG A 144 5.45 -11.92 -16.76
CA ARG A 144 5.92 -10.54 -16.56
C ARG A 144 5.24 -9.84 -15.39
N ASP A 145 5.13 -10.54 -14.27
CA ASP A 145 4.87 -9.88 -13.00
C ASP A 145 6.18 -9.17 -12.58
N PHE A 146 6.14 -7.84 -12.58
CA PHE A 146 7.14 -7.02 -11.92
C PHE A 146 6.95 -7.18 -10.40
N ILE A 147 8.06 -7.22 -9.65
CA ILE A 147 7.98 -7.29 -8.19
C ILE A 147 7.29 -6.01 -7.68
N GLY A 148 6.33 -6.16 -6.76
CA GLY A 148 5.66 -5.04 -6.12
C GLY A 148 6.65 -4.14 -5.35
N LEU A 149 6.43 -2.82 -5.39
CA LEU A 149 7.28 -1.84 -4.69
C LEU A 149 7.07 -1.89 -3.17
N HIS A 150 8.07 -2.10 -2.33
CA HIS A 150 7.83 -2.08 -0.87
C HIS A 150 7.12 -0.76 -0.44
N PRO A 151 5.98 -0.78 0.29
CA PRO A 151 5.23 0.44 0.63
C PRO A 151 6.04 1.49 1.40
N SER A 152 7.03 1.04 2.19
CA SER A 152 8.01 1.89 2.90
C SER A 152 9.26 2.28 2.09
N ALA A 153 9.33 2.00 0.78
CA ALA A 153 10.48 2.32 -0.06
C ALA A 153 10.61 3.83 -0.29
N ALA A 154 11.51 4.49 0.44
CA ALA A 154 11.79 5.92 0.29
C ALA A 154 12.55 6.29 -1.00
N MET A 155 13.13 5.31 -1.71
CA MET A 155 14.02 5.56 -2.84
C MET A 155 13.72 4.62 -4.02
N ILE A 156 12.58 4.83 -4.69
CA ILE A 156 12.18 4.03 -5.87
C ILE A 156 12.90 4.54 -7.14
N ASP A 157 13.88 3.79 -7.65
CA ASP A 157 14.58 4.04 -8.92
C ASP A 157 14.65 2.75 -9.79
N ASP A 158 15.43 2.76 -10.88
CA ASP A 158 15.60 1.63 -11.82
C ASP A 158 15.95 0.28 -11.16
N ARG A 159 16.39 0.28 -9.89
CA ARG A 159 16.66 -0.93 -9.12
C ARG A 159 15.41 -1.75 -8.83
N TYR A 160 14.20 -1.19 -8.88
CA TYR A 160 12.94 -1.94 -8.72
C TYR A 160 12.39 -2.52 -10.02
N ASN A 161 13.04 -2.27 -11.16
CA ASN A 161 12.69 -2.91 -12.44
C ASN A 161 13.25 -4.35 -12.47
N ILE A 162 12.74 -5.21 -11.59
CA ILE A 162 13.10 -6.61 -11.47
C ILE A 162 11.83 -7.42 -11.79
N THR A 163 11.95 -8.39 -12.68
CA THR A 163 10.88 -9.37 -12.92
C THR A 163 10.96 -10.48 -11.88
N ASN A 164 9.85 -11.15 -11.57
CA ASN A 164 9.87 -12.30 -10.65
C ASN A 164 10.91 -13.37 -11.07
N THR A 165 11.13 -13.54 -12.38
CA THR A 165 12.16 -14.43 -12.93
C THR A 165 13.60 -13.98 -12.66
N GLU A 166 13.87 -12.67 -12.60
CA GLU A 166 15.17 -12.15 -12.18
C GLU A 166 15.36 -12.29 -10.66
N GLU A 167 14.29 -12.12 -9.88
CA GLU A 167 14.29 -12.31 -8.43
C GLU A 167 14.65 -13.74 -8.05
N ASP A 168 13.95 -14.73 -8.61
CA ASP A 168 14.15 -16.14 -8.31
C ASP A 168 15.58 -16.56 -8.65
N ARG A 169 16.11 -16.12 -9.80
CA ARG A 169 17.51 -16.37 -10.18
C ARG A 169 18.52 -15.76 -9.23
N ILE A 170 18.20 -14.61 -8.63
CA ILE A 170 19.04 -13.95 -7.65
C ILE A 170 18.96 -14.70 -6.31
N LEU A 171 17.77 -15.03 -5.84
CA LEU A 171 17.58 -15.79 -4.61
C LEU A 171 18.25 -17.16 -4.67
N ASP A 172 18.11 -17.91 -5.77
CA ASP A 172 18.76 -19.22 -5.96
C ASP A 172 20.30 -19.11 -5.97
N ARG A 173 20.84 -18.01 -6.48
CA ARG A 173 22.30 -17.77 -6.50
C ARG A 173 22.85 -17.50 -5.11
N TYR A 174 22.12 -16.74 -4.30
CA TYR A 174 22.58 -16.22 -3.02
C TYR A 174 22.18 -17.08 -1.82
N PHE A 175 21.14 -17.91 -1.97
CA PHE A 175 20.65 -18.87 -0.97
C PHE A 175 20.66 -20.31 -1.54
N PRO A 176 21.85 -20.93 -1.70
CA PRO A 176 21.97 -22.25 -2.33
C PRO A 176 21.29 -23.36 -1.53
N ASP A 177 21.11 -23.19 -0.22
CA ASP A 177 20.43 -24.13 0.68
C ASP A 177 18.92 -23.81 0.84
N GLY A 178 18.35 -23.01 -0.07
CA GLY A 178 16.97 -22.55 -0.04
C GLY A 178 16.79 -21.21 0.70
N ARG A 179 15.64 -20.54 0.50
CA ARG A 179 15.37 -19.15 0.94
C ARG A 179 15.45 -18.90 2.46
N SER A 180 15.48 -19.96 3.28
CA SER A 180 15.66 -19.89 4.73
C SER A 180 17.07 -20.32 5.17
N GLY A 181 17.93 -20.66 4.21
CA GLY A 181 19.31 -21.07 4.41
C GLY A 181 20.26 -19.89 4.62
N LYS A 182 21.55 -20.18 4.73
CA LYS A 182 22.57 -19.15 4.95
C LYS A 182 22.86 -18.41 3.65
N LEU A 183 22.98 -17.11 3.75
CA LEU A 183 23.44 -16.26 2.65
C LEU A 183 24.88 -16.64 2.27
N LYS A 184 25.11 -16.99 1.00
CA LYS A 184 26.43 -17.39 0.49
C LYS A 184 27.44 -16.25 0.53
N GLU A 185 27.03 -15.06 0.09
CA GLU A 185 27.84 -13.85 0.12
C GLU A 185 26.94 -12.61 0.14
N PHE A 186 27.38 -11.51 0.74
CA PHE A 186 26.58 -10.29 0.75
C PHE A 186 26.76 -9.52 -0.57
N PRO A 187 25.68 -9.21 -1.32
CA PRO A 187 25.79 -8.67 -2.67
C PRO A 187 26.34 -7.26 -2.70
N ARG A 188 27.19 -6.99 -3.68
CA ARG A 188 27.81 -5.66 -3.92
C ARG A 188 26.94 -4.71 -4.75
N LYS A 189 25.97 -5.24 -5.51
CA LYS A 189 25.07 -4.44 -6.35
C LYS A 189 23.82 -4.07 -5.56
N ASP A 190 23.47 -2.79 -5.54
CA ASP A 190 22.32 -2.30 -4.79
C ASP A 190 20.98 -2.91 -5.27
N LYS A 191 20.84 -3.17 -6.58
CA LYS A 191 19.68 -3.89 -7.15
C LYS A 191 19.49 -5.28 -6.52
N VAL A 192 20.60 -5.96 -6.20
CA VAL A 192 20.59 -7.30 -5.61
C VAL A 192 20.38 -7.23 -4.09
N ARG A 193 20.90 -6.19 -3.42
CA ARG A 193 20.66 -5.93 -1.99
C ARG A 193 19.20 -5.62 -1.66
N LEU A 194 18.41 -5.15 -2.63
CA LEU A 194 16.97 -4.93 -2.43
C LEU A 194 16.15 -6.23 -2.43
N ILE A 195 16.70 -7.31 -2.98
CA ILE A 195 16.03 -8.62 -3.11
C ILE A 195 16.36 -9.54 -1.92
N ILE A 196 17.54 -9.37 -1.30
CA ILE A 196 18.04 -10.17 -0.17
C ILE A 196 17.66 -9.51 1.15
#